data_AF-A0AAD6HCR6-F1
#
_entry.id   AF-A0AAD6HCR6-F1
#
_cell.length_a   1.000
_cell.length_b   1.000
_cell.length_c   1.000
_cell.angle_alpha   90.00
_cell.angle_beta   90.00
_cell.angle_gamma   90.00
#
_symmetry.space_group_name_H-M   'P 1'
#
loop_
_entity.id
_entity.type
_entity.pdbx_description
1 polymer ?
#
loop_
_entity_poly.entity_id
_entity_poly.type
_entity_poly.pdbx_seq_one_letter_code
_entity_poly.pdbx_strand_id
1 'polypeptide(L)'
;MLSLHLAARLKPNPGVQSQRPFLRFSWITSTSIKDTFKDQRKANTMSTFTIPGSSSIRVNTASDLSQDEVLAFPAFKTWISTLQRSLETQKLPSHEFHADPFVLRRIDIQAVDRFGGKRLGFVKLRADVSNSKGESLPGSVFLRGGSVGMLLILQPDDLPAEQENGKWAILTIQPRIPAGSLAFAEIPAGMLDDSGTFAGGAAKEIQEETGLSVQHSELIDMTALALQTESESESQDKEVLQKAVYPSAGGSDEFIPLFLCQKRMPRSEIEALQGKLTGERDHGEKITLKIVPLENLWKEGIRDGKTLAAWALYKGLQQEGKI
;
A
#
# COMPACT_ATOMS: atom_id res chain seq x y z
N MET A 1 -33.67 44.62 14.92
CA MET A 1 -33.72 45.90 15.67
C MET A 1 -34.22 45.55 17.06
N LEU A 2 -33.59 45.82 18.19
CA LEU A 2 -32.47 46.68 18.57
C LEU A 2 -31.75 46.05 19.79
N SER A 3 -30.47 46.36 19.95
CA SER A 3 -29.57 45.99 21.06
C SER A 3 -30.00 46.50 22.44
N LEU A 4 -29.47 45.89 23.52
CA LEU A 4 -28.52 46.58 24.41
C LEU A 4 -27.74 45.61 25.32
N HIS A 5 -26.43 45.87 25.41
CA HIS A 5 -25.44 45.27 26.31
C HIS A 5 -25.61 45.73 27.77
N LEU A 6 -25.20 44.90 28.73
CA LEU A 6 -24.57 45.40 29.96
C LEU A 6 -23.48 44.45 30.47
N ALA A 7 -22.25 44.97 30.48
CA ALA A 7 -21.07 44.33 31.03
C ALA A 7 -20.91 44.68 32.52
N ALA A 8 -20.66 43.70 33.38
CA ALA A 8 -20.29 43.92 34.77
C ALA A 8 -18.75 43.89 34.91
N ARG A 9 -18.19 45.02 35.37
CA ARG A 9 -16.79 45.19 35.75
C ARG A 9 -16.58 44.71 37.18
N LEU A 10 -15.62 43.82 37.41
CA LEU A 10 -15.03 43.59 38.74
C LEU A 10 -13.59 44.14 38.73
N LYS A 11 -13.30 45.04 39.68
CA LYS A 11 -11.97 45.62 39.93
C LYS A 11 -11.12 44.64 40.75
N PRO A 12 -9.82 44.45 40.45
CA PRO A 12 -8.93 43.68 41.32
C PRO A 12 -8.28 44.55 42.41
N ASN A 13 -8.15 43.96 43.59
CA ASN A 13 -7.47 44.45 44.79
C ASN A 13 -5.94 44.19 44.67
N PRO A 14 -5.04 45.07 45.15
CA PRO A 14 -3.60 44.93 44.94
C PRO A 14 -2.91 44.19 46.11
N GLY A 15 -1.90 43.40 45.78
CA GLY A 15 -0.89 42.95 46.75
C GLY A 15 -0.64 41.44 46.73
N VAL A 16 0.40 41.01 46.02
CA VAL A 16 1.66 40.44 46.56
C VAL A 16 2.45 39.86 45.36
N GLN A 17 3.68 40.36 45.21
CA GLN A 17 4.65 40.01 44.16
C GLN A 17 5.28 38.63 44.40
N SER A 18 5.51 37.85 43.33
CA SER A 18 6.69 36.97 43.20
C SER A 18 6.78 36.35 41.79
N GLN A 19 7.65 36.95 40.98
CA GLN A 19 8.55 36.40 39.94
C GLN A 19 8.03 35.43 38.85
N ARG A 20 7.98 35.95 37.61
CA ARG A 20 8.26 35.20 36.35
C ARG A 20 9.17 36.05 35.47
N PRO A 21 10.29 35.55 34.92
CA PRO A 21 11.11 36.35 34.02
C PRO A 21 10.47 36.38 32.62
N PHE A 22 10.15 37.60 32.17
CA PHE A 22 9.91 37.93 30.77
C PHE A 22 11.25 37.90 30.02
N LEU A 23 11.43 36.98 29.08
CA LEU A 23 12.52 37.06 28.11
C LEU A 23 12.10 38.00 26.97
N ARG A 24 12.76 39.17 26.92
CA ARG A 24 12.74 40.10 25.80
C ARG A 24 13.44 39.45 24.60
N PHE A 25 12.76 39.40 23.46
CA PHE A 25 13.43 39.15 22.17
C PHE A 25 14.25 40.40 21.79
N SER A 26 15.57 40.25 21.86
CA SER A 26 16.56 41.19 21.36
C SER A 26 16.77 40.93 19.87
N TRP A 27 16.52 41.95 19.04
CA TRP A 27 16.93 41.97 17.64
C TRP A 27 18.44 42.16 17.57
N ILE A 28 19.18 41.14 17.15
CA ILE A 28 20.62 41.25 16.83
C ILE A 28 20.72 41.54 15.34
N THR A 29 21.00 42.79 15.00
CA THR A 29 21.55 43.17 13.69
C THR A 29 23.06 43.12 13.75
N SER A 30 23.68 42.18 13.03
CA SER A 30 25.04 42.32 12.49
C SER A 30 25.39 41.09 11.66
N THR A 31 25.39 41.27 10.35
CA THR A 31 26.51 41.00 9.42
C THR A 31 27.49 39.87 9.79
N SER A 32 27.69 38.97 8.83
CA SER A 32 28.72 37.92 8.74
C SER A 32 28.30 36.50 9.17
N ILE A 33 27.31 35.96 8.45
CA ILE A 33 27.24 34.52 8.16
C ILE A 33 27.07 34.39 6.64
N LYS A 34 28.15 34.64 5.90
CA LYS A 34 28.20 34.36 4.45
C LYS A 34 29.13 33.21 4.05
N ASP A 35 29.88 32.63 5.00
CA ASP A 35 30.91 31.65 4.65
C ASP A 35 30.88 30.39 5.53
N THR A 36 29.79 29.61 5.52
CA THR A 36 29.88 28.16 5.85
C THR A 36 28.69 27.29 5.43
N PHE A 37 27.94 27.65 4.39
CA PHE A 37 27.14 26.67 3.64
C PHE A 37 27.75 26.55 2.25
N LYS A 38 28.77 25.71 2.11
CA LYS A 38 29.11 25.14 0.81
C LYS A 38 27.90 24.30 0.40
N ASP A 39 27.05 24.90 -0.41
CA ASP A 39 26.04 24.27 -1.24
C ASP A 39 26.76 23.18 -2.08
N GLN A 40 26.87 21.96 -1.55
CA GLN A 40 27.16 20.77 -2.36
C GLN A 40 25.88 20.36 -3.09
N ARG A 41 25.33 21.26 -3.90
CA ARG A 41 24.65 20.83 -5.12
C ARG A 41 25.71 20.24 -6.02
N LYS A 42 26.06 18.96 -5.80
CA LYS A 42 26.50 18.12 -6.91
C LYS A 42 25.44 18.33 -7.98
N ALA A 43 25.83 18.85 -9.14
CA ALA A 43 24.97 18.74 -10.30
C ALA A 43 24.65 17.25 -10.42
N ASN A 44 23.41 16.85 -10.11
CA ASN A 44 22.98 15.49 -10.33
C ASN A 44 23.11 15.27 -11.83
N THR A 45 24.18 14.60 -12.24
CA THR A 45 24.37 14.24 -13.63
C THR A 45 23.21 13.30 -13.96
N MET A 46 22.27 13.74 -14.77
CA MET A 46 21.17 12.89 -15.19
C MET A 46 21.72 11.86 -16.18
N SER A 47 21.51 10.58 -15.90
CA SER A 47 21.74 9.52 -16.88
C SER A 47 20.45 9.25 -17.64
N THR A 48 20.58 8.90 -18.91
CA THR A 48 19.43 8.54 -19.75
C THR A 48 19.72 7.23 -20.45
N PHE A 49 18.71 6.36 -20.50
CA PHE A 49 18.73 5.17 -21.33
C PHE A 49 17.40 4.99 -22.06
N THR A 50 17.38 4.06 -23.01
CA THR A 50 16.19 3.70 -23.78
C THR A 50 15.75 2.30 -23.38
N ILE A 51 14.43 2.10 -23.22
CA ILE A 51 13.90 0.77 -22.86
C ILE A 51 14.21 -0.24 -23.98
N PRO A 52 14.79 -1.41 -23.67
CA PRO A 52 15.04 -2.45 -24.67
C PRO A 52 13.75 -2.83 -25.41
N GLY A 53 13.82 -2.95 -26.73
CA GLY A 53 12.66 -3.27 -27.57
C GLY A 53 11.73 -2.08 -27.89
N SER A 54 11.97 -0.90 -27.32
CA SER A 54 11.26 0.34 -27.68
C SER A 54 12.28 1.44 -27.97
N SER A 55 12.55 1.70 -29.25
CA SER A 55 13.55 2.72 -29.66
C SER A 55 13.18 4.16 -29.29
N SER A 56 11.96 4.41 -28.80
CA SER A 56 11.42 5.75 -28.55
C SER A 56 11.27 6.13 -27.08
N ILE A 57 11.15 5.19 -26.14
CA ILE A 57 10.88 5.52 -24.73
C ILE A 57 12.17 5.79 -23.98
N ARG A 58 12.40 7.06 -23.65
CA ARG A 58 13.55 7.50 -22.85
C ARG A 58 13.23 7.43 -21.36
N VAL A 59 14.16 6.87 -20.59
CA VAL A 59 14.14 6.85 -19.13
C VAL A 59 15.28 7.71 -18.61
N ASN A 60 14.92 8.74 -17.85
CA ASN A 60 15.86 9.62 -17.17
C ASN A 60 16.01 9.18 -15.71
N THR A 61 17.24 9.06 -15.25
CA THR A 61 17.58 8.62 -13.89
C THR A 61 18.61 9.55 -13.24
N ALA A 62 18.68 9.54 -11.91
CA ALA A 62 19.82 10.12 -11.20
C ALA A 62 21.09 9.30 -11.48
N SER A 63 22.26 9.95 -11.47
CA SER A 63 23.56 9.34 -11.81
C SER A 63 23.94 8.07 -11.06
N ASP A 64 23.32 7.82 -9.90
CA ASP A 64 23.58 6.71 -9.00
C ASP A 64 22.63 5.53 -9.19
N LEU A 65 21.79 5.55 -10.23
CA LEU A 65 20.87 4.48 -10.60
C LEU A 65 21.16 3.99 -12.02
N SER A 66 21.69 2.77 -12.12
CA SER A 66 22.02 2.15 -13.41
C SER A 66 20.79 1.65 -14.16
N GLN A 67 20.90 1.55 -15.50
CA GLN A 67 19.88 0.95 -16.34
C GLN A 67 19.53 -0.48 -15.88
N ASP A 68 20.55 -1.29 -15.57
CA ASP A 68 20.35 -2.69 -15.18
C ASP A 68 19.58 -2.81 -13.87
N GLU A 69 19.81 -1.91 -12.89
CA GLU A 69 19.03 -1.89 -11.65
C GLU A 69 17.55 -1.58 -11.90
N VAL A 70 17.25 -0.57 -12.73
CA VAL A 70 15.86 -0.20 -13.06
C VAL A 70 15.17 -1.33 -13.82
N LEU A 71 15.86 -1.88 -14.83
CA LEU A 71 15.32 -2.95 -15.65
C LEU A 71 15.24 -4.27 -14.92
N ALA A 72 16.02 -4.49 -13.85
CA ALA A 72 15.93 -5.67 -12.99
C ALA A 72 14.80 -5.57 -11.95
N PHE A 73 14.41 -4.35 -11.56
CA PHE A 73 13.42 -4.11 -10.52
C PHE A 73 12.03 -4.65 -10.89
N PRO A 74 11.48 -5.63 -10.14
CA PRO A 74 10.22 -6.30 -10.50
C PRO A 74 9.03 -5.36 -10.67
N ALA A 75 8.87 -4.38 -9.77
CA ALA A 75 7.76 -3.42 -9.85
C ALA A 75 7.83 -2.59 -11.14
N PHE A 76 9.02 -2.14 -11.54
CA PHE A 76 9.20 -1.43 -12.81
C PHE A 76 8.88 -2.32 -14.01
N LYS A 77 9.38 -3.56 -14.04
CA LYS A 77 9.08 -4.54 -15.11
C LYS A 77 7.58 -4.79 -15.27
N THR A 78 6.89 -5.05 -14.17
CA THR A 78 5.45 -5.33 -14.16
C THR A 78 4.68 -4.11 -14.61
N TRP A 79 4.98 -2.94 -14.03
CA TRP A 79 4.30 -1.68 -14.39
C TRP A 79 4.47 -1.33 -15.88
N ILE A 80 5.71 -1.34 -16.40
CA ILE A 80 5.96 -0.93 -17.79
C ILE A 80 5.33 -1.90 -18.79
N SER A 81 5.42 -3.20 -18.54
CA SER A 81 4.85 -4.21 -19.45
C SER A 81 3.32 -4.18 -19.47
N THR A 82 2.68 -4.02 -18.30
CA THR A 82 1.23 -3.84 -18.20
C THR A 82 0.78 -2.56 -18.89
N LEU A 83 1.45 -1.42 -18.64
CA LEU A 83 1.10 -0.15 -19.26
C LEU A 83 1.25 -0.22 -20.79
N GLN A 84 2.34 -0.80 -21.30
CA GLN A 84 2.54 -0.95 -22.75
C GLN A 84 1.43 -1.78 -23.38
N ARG A 85 1.02 -2.89 -22.75
CA ARG A 85 -0.10 -3.72 -23.23
C ARG A 85 -1.42 -2.94 -23.23
N SER A 86 -1.74 -2.21 -22.17
CA SER A 86 -2.92 -1.34 -22.11
C SER A 86 -2.88 -0.24 -23.18
N LEU A 87 -1.71 0.36 -23.45
CA LEU A 87 -1.62 1.36 -24.50
C LEU A 87 -1.82 0.75 -25.90
N GLU A 88 -1.44 -0.51 -26.11
CA GLU A 88 -1.61 -1.22 -27.38
C GLU A 88 -3.07 -1.56 -27.71
N THR A 89 -3.95 -1.71 -26.71
CA THR A 89 -5.38 -2.01 -26.92
C THR A 89 -6.10 -0.85 -27.62
N GLN A 90 -5.57 0.38 -27.54
CA GLN A 90 -6.06 1.55 -28.27
C GLN A 90 -6.02 1.37 -29.80
N LYS A 91 -5.26 0.39 -30.33
CA LYS A 91 -5.27 0.05 -31.76
C LYS A 91 -6.62 -0.54 -32.21
N LEU A 92 -7.43 -1.04 -31.28
CA LEU A 92 -8.74 -1.59 -31.57
C LEU A 92 -9.74 -0.45 -31.89
N PRO A 93 -10.51 -0.54 -32.99
CA PRO A 93 -11.50 0.49 -33.34
C PRO A 93 -12.57 0.75 -32.29
N SER A 94 -12.82 -0.21 -31.40
CA SER A 94 -13.78 -0.11 -30.29
C SER A 94 -13.24 0.62 -29.06
N HIS A 95 -11.93 0.87 -28.99
CA HIS A 95 -11.32 1.49 -27.82
C HIS A 95 -11.63 2.99 -27.79
N GLU A 96 -11.98 3.53 -26.62
CA GLU A 96 -12.34 4.95 -26.42
C GLU A 96 -11.33 5.92 -27.04
N PHE A 97 -10.03 5.67 -26.81
CA PHE A 97 -8.94 6.48 -27.33
C PHE A 97 -8.44 6.09 -28.74
N HIS A 98 -9.15 5.25 -29.50
CA HIS A 98 -8.69 4.78 -30.81
C HIS A 98 -8.38 5.92 -31.81
N ALA A 99 -9.24 6.93 -31.84
CA ALA A 99 -9.11 8.05 -32.78
C ALA A 99 -7.87 8.91 -32.53
N ASP A 100 -7.37 8.99 -31.30
CA ASP A 100 -6.14 9.70 -30.95
C ASP A 100 -5.46 9.02 -29.73
N PRO A 101 -4.67 7.97 -29.96
CA PRO A 101 -4.17 7.12 -28.89
C PRO A 101 -3.11 7.84 -28.04
N PHE A 102 -3.18 7.61 -26.75
CA PHE A 102 -2.12 7.99 -25.82
C PHE A 102 -0.89 7.13 -26.04
N VAL A 103 0.29 7.74 -25.92
CA VAL A 103 1.57 7.05 -25.97
C VAL A 103 2.43 7.44 -24.78
N LEU A 104 3.17 6.48 -24.24
CA LEU A 104 4.23 6.75 -23.27
C LEU A 104 5.44 7.34 -24.00
N ARG A 105 5.77 8.59 -23.70
CA ARG A 105 6.86 9.33 -24.37
C ARG A 105 8.16 9.30 -23.57
N ARG A 106 8.06 9.41 -22.25
CA ARG A 106 9.20 9.56 -21.36
C ARG A 106 8.89 9.08 -19.95
N ILE A 107 9.91 8.60 -19.26
CA ILE A 107 9.88 8.32 -17.83
C ILE A 107 10.98 9.13 -17.16
N ASP A 108 10.63 9.85 -16.10
CA ASP A 108 11.58 10.56 -15.25
C ASP A 108 11.57 9.93 -13.85
N ILE A 109 12.61 9.20 -13.48
CA ILE A 109 12.79 8.69 -12.11
C ILE A 109 13.23 9.85 -11.22
N GLN A 110 12.44 10.13 -10.19
CA GLN A 110 12.58 11.30 -9.33
C GLN A 110 13.31 10.99 -8.03
N ALA A 111 13.05 9.81 -7.44
CA ALA A 111 13.66 9.38 -6.20
C ALA A 111 13.60 7.85 -6.07
N VAL A 112 14.50 7.29 -5.27
CA VAL A 112 14.54 5.86 -4.95
C VAL A 112 14.84 5.65 -3.47
N ASP A 113 14.23 4.62 -2.90
CA ASP A 113 14.61 4.09 -1.59
C ASP A 113 15.35 2.76 -1.77
N ARG A 114 16.43 2.58 -1.01
CA ARG A 114 17.24 1.35 -1.04
C ARG A 114 17.11 0.59 0.28
N PHE A 115 16.79 -0.70 0.20
CA PHE A 115 16.71 -1.61 1.34
C PHE A 115 18.02 -2.37 1.52
N GLY A 116 18.41 -2.61 2.78
CA GLY A 116 19.69 -3.24 3.11
C GLY A 116 20.91 -2.48 2.55
N GLY A 117 20.76 -1.19 2.27
CA GLY A 117 21.80 -0.31 1.73
C GLY A 117 22.13 -0.50 0.25
N LYS A 118 21.55 -1.49 -0.46
CA LYS A 118 21.90 -1.78 -1.86
C LYS A 118 20.70 -2.09 -2.75
N ARG A 119 19.74 -2.90 -2.28
CA ARG A 119 18.63 -3.38 -3.09
C ARG A 119 17.64 -2.25 -3.36
N LEU A 120 17.23 -2.06 -4.62
CA LEU A 120 16.17 -1.11 -4.96
C LEU A 120 14.87 -1.56 -4.31
N GLY A 121 14.30 -0.68 -3.47
CA GLY A 121 13.08 -0.96 -2.70
C GLY A 121 11.87 -0.26 -3.31
N PHE A 122 11.89 1.07 -3.30
CA PHE A 122 10.81 1.90 -3.86
C PHE A 122 11.34 2.86 -4.92
N VAL A 123 10.51 3.18 -5.92
CA VAL A 123 10.86 4.14 -6.98
C VAL A 123 9.72 5.13 -7.17
N LYS A 124 10.02 6.42 -7.02
CA LYS A 124 9.12 7.51 -7.43
C LYS A 124 9.47 7.93 -8.84
N LEU A 125 8.48 7.94 -9.75
CA LEU A 125 8.68 8.39 -11.12
C LEU A 125 7.53 9.28 -11.63
N ARG A 126 7.80 9.97 -12.73
CA ARG A 126 6.82 10.64 -13.57
C ARG A 126 6.83 10.03 -14.97
N ALA A 127 5.70 9.50 -15.41
CA ALA A 127 5.47 9.08 -16.78
C ALA A 127 4.84 10.24 -17.58
N ASP A 128 5.39 10.52 -18.76
CA ASP A 128 4.76 11.40 -19.75
C ASP A 128 3.94 10.52 -20.70
N VAL A 129 2.62 10.56 -20.50
CA VAL A 129 1.65 9.87 -21.35
C VAL A 129 0.76 10.92 -21.99
N SER A 130 0.85 11.05 -23.31
CA SER A 130 0.13 12.07 -24.06
C SER A 130 -0.20 11.62 -25.48
N ASN A 131 -1.23 12.21 -26.09
CA ASN A 131 -1.67 11.88 -27.46
C ASN A 131 -1.20 12.95 -28.47
N SER A 132 -1.65 12.87 -29.72
CA SER A 132 -1.20 13.79 -30.78
C SER A 132 -1.82 15.18 -30.68
N LYS A 133 -2.98 15.32 -30.02
CA LYS A 133 -3.62 16.61 -29.74
C LYS A 133 -3.00 17.38 -28.56
N GLY A 134 -2.04 16.79 -27.86
CA GLY A 134 -1.36 17.42 -26.72
C GLY A 134 -2.11 17.24 -25.39
N GLU A 135 -3.11 16.36 -25.33
CA GLU A 135 -3.74 15.94 -24.09
C GLU A 135 -2.78 15.03 -23.32
N SER A 136 -2.83 15.06 -21.98
CA SER A 136 -1.93 14.27 -21.13
C SER A 136 -2.68 13.61 -19.98
N LEU A 137 -2.23 12.41 -19.60
CA LEU A 137 -2.74 11.67 -18.46
C LEU A 137 -1.88 11.92 -17.21
N PRO A 138 -2.46 11.87 -15.99
CA PRO A 138 -1.68 11.90 -14.76
C PRO A 138 -0.69 10.73 -14.72
N GLY A 139 0.61 11.06 -14.64
CA GLY A 139 1.68 10.07 -14.66
C GLY A 139 2.55 10.04 -13.41
N SER A 140 2.05 10.53 -12.27
CA SER A 140 2.79 10.49 -11.01
C SER A 140 2.68 9.11 -10.39
N VAL A 141 3.74 8.30 -10.45
CA VAL A 141 3.71 6.89 -10.03
C VAL A 141 4.67 6.65 -8.86
N PHE A 142 4.23 5.88 -7.87
CA PHE A 142 5.04 5.31 -6.82
C PHE A 142 5.09 3.80 -7.02
N LEU A 143 6.26 3.30 -7.42
CA LEU A 143 6.51 1.89 -7.61
C LEU A 143 6.95 1.26 -6.29
N ARG A 144 6.05 0.47 -5.72
CA ARG A 144 6.25 -0.37 -4.55
C ARG A 144 6.30 -1.85 -4.92
N GLY A 145 5.56 -2.25 -5.96
CA GLY A 145 5.36 -3.65 -6.33
C GLY A 145 4.20 -4.32 -5.59
N GLY A 146 4.01 -5.60 -5.88
CA GLY A 146 2.92 -6.39 -5.33
C GLY A 146 3.16 -6.86 -3.89
N SER A 147 2.06 -7.01 -3.17
CA SER A 147 2.01 -7.60 -1.82
C SER A 147 0.91 -8.66 -1.79
N VAL A 148 0.69 -9.31 -0.65
CA VAL A 148 -0.43 -10.23 -0.39
C VAL A 148 -1.16 -9.81 0.87
N GLY A 149 -2.46 -10.10 0.95
CA GLY A 149 -3.26 -9.90 2.17
C GLY A 149 -3.99 -11.19 2.55
N MET A 150 -4.12 -11.45 3.85
CA MET A 150 -4.62 -12.73 4.35
C MET A 150 -5.78 -12.52 5.31
N LEU A 151 -6.98 -12.94 4.88
CA LEU A 151 -8.12 -13.10 5.76
C LEU A 151 -7.98 -14.42 6.52
N LEU A 152 -7.52 -14.34 7.77
CA LEU A 152 -7.40 -15.49 8.65
C LEU A 152 -8.63 -15.59 9.55
N ILE A 153 -9.39 -16.67 9.36
CA ILE A 153 -10.58 -16.97 10.14
C ILE A 153 -10.29 -18.15 11.06
N LEU A 154 -10.59 -17.98 12.34
CA LEU A 154 -10.45 -19.00 13.37
C LEU A 154 -11.83 -19.47 13.79
N GLN A 155 -12.08 -20.77 13.69
CA GLN A 155 -13.30 -21.41 14.15
C GLN A 155 -12.97 -22.29 15.36
N PRO A 156 -13.59 -22.04 16.53
CA PRO A 156 -13.52 -22.96 17.64
C PRO A 156 -13.91 -24.39 17.22
N ASP A 157 -13.10 -25.37 17.61
CA ASP A 157 -13.32 -26.78 17.27
C ASP A 157 -14.58 -27.38 17.91
N ASP A 158 -15.07 -26.78 19.00
CA ASP A 158 -16.32 -27.09 19.71
C ASP A 158 -17.61 -26.66 18.98
N LEU A 159 -17.51 -25.86 17.90
CA LEU A 159 -18.65 -25.44 17.09
C LEU A 159 -18.87 -26.36 15.87
N PRO A 160 -20.11 -26.60 15.41
CA PRO A 160 -20.35 -27.32 14.15
C PRO A 160 -19.59 -26.72 12.96
N ALA A 161 -19.11 -27.55 12.03
CA ALA A 161 -18.32 -27.12 10.86
C ALA A 161 -19.00 -26.03 10.03
N GLU A 162 -20.28 -26.23 9.73
CA GLU A 162 -21.09 -25.31 8.92
C GLU A 162 -21.54 -24.04 9.67
N GLN A 163 -21.22 -23.92 10.97
CA GLN A 163 -21.66 -22.77 11.74
C GLN A 163 -20.78 -21.54 11.46
N GLU A 164 -21.42 -20.49 10.91
CA GLU A 164 -20.77 -19.22 10.64
C GLU A 164 -20.60 -18.35 11.90
N ASN A 165 -21.62 -18.32 12.76
CA ASN A 165 -21.60 -17.52 13.98
C ASN A 165 -20.58 -18.07 14.99
N GLY A 166 -19.83 -17.17 15.63
CA GLY A 166 -18.81 -17.54 16.62
C GLY A 166 -17.42 -17.81 16.04
N LYS A 167 -17.24 -17.59 14.73
CA LYS A 167 -15.92 -17.47 14.09
C LYS A 167 -15.25 -16.16 14.51
N TRP A 168 -13.93 -16.16 14.51
CA TRP A 168 -13.08 -15.00 14.82
C TRP A 168 -12.21 -14.67 13.61
N ALA A 169 -11.77 -13.43 13.50
CA ALA A 169 -10.79 -12.99 12.52
C ALA A 169 -9.52 -12.48 13.23
N ILE A 170 -8.36 -12.70 12.60
CA ILE A 170 -7.09 -12.13 13.04
C ILE A 170 -6.85 -10.81 12.33
N LEU A 171 -6.59 -9.77 13.11
CA LEU A 171 -6.00 -8.51 12.67
C LEU A 171 -4.60 -8.38 13.27
N THR A 172 -3.75 -7.63 12.61
CA THR A 172 -2.49 -7.10 13.14
C THR A 172 -2.67 -5.64 13.51
N ILE A 173 -2.03 -5.23 14.59
CA ILE A 173 -1.86 -3.83 14.99
C ILE A 173 -0.40 -3.47 14.82
N GLN A 174 -0.12 -2.55 13.88
CA GLN A 174 1.25 -2.15 13.58
C GLN A 174 1.39 -0.67 13.16
N PRO A 175 2.59 -0.09 13.26
CA PRO A 175 2.85 1.25 12.75
C PRO A 175 2.72 1.31 11.22
N ARG A 176 1.96 2.28 10.74
CA ARG A 176 1.88 2.68 9.34
C ARG A 176 2.23 4.16 9.23
N ILE A 177 3.52 4.44 9.16
CA ILE A 177 4.06 5.82 9.03
C ILE A 177 3.45 6.55 7.83
N PRO A 178 3.26 5.93 6.64
CA PRO A 178 2.59 6.61 5.53
C PRO A 178 1.16 7.07 5.84
N ALA A 179 0.46 6.39 6.75
CA ALA A 179 -0.87 6.76 7.23
C ALA A 179 -0.84 7.64 8.50
N GLY A 180 0.35 7.99 9.01
CA GLY A 180 0.51 8.74 10.26
C GLY A 180 0.04 7.98 11.51
N SER A 181 -0.01 6.64 11.46
CA SER A 181 -0.51 5.80 12.55
C SER A 181 0.61 4.96 13.17
N LEU A 182 0.58 4.80 14.49
CA LEU A 182 1.45 3.88 15.24
C LEU A 182 0.75 2.59 15.67
N ALA A 183 -0.56 2.49 15.46
CA ALA A 183 -1.39 1.36 15.87
C ALA A 183 -2.52 1.17 14.85
N PHE A 184 -2.15 0.89 13.60
CA PHE A 184 -3.09 0.69 12.51
C PHE A 184 -3.60 -0.76 12.54
N ALA A 185 -4.92 -0.94 12.53
CA ALA A 185 -5.56 -2.24 12.52
C ALA A 185 -5.85 -2.68 11.08
N GLU A 186 -5.36 -3.85 10.71
CA GLU A 186 -5.46 -4.39 9.36
C GLU A 186 -5.32 -5.91 9.36
N ILE A 187 -5.73 -6.58 8.29
CA ILE A 187 -5.42 -8.00 8.11
C ILE A 187 -3.90 -8.19 7.91
N PRO A 188 -3.35 -9.35 8.32
CA PRO A 188 -1.99 -9.77 8.00
C PRO A 188 -1.66 -9.57 6.51
N ALA A 189 -0.46 -9.09 6.20
CA ALA A 189 -0.07 -8.78 4.83
C ALA A 189 1.45 -8.72 4.66
N GLY A 190 1.93 -9.29 3.56
CA GLY A 190 3.36 -9.44 3.28
C GLY A 190 3.75 -8.98 1.89
N MET A 191 5.02 -8.67 1.67
CA MET A 191 5.52 -8.32 0.35
C MET A 191 5.78 -9.59 -0.47
N LEU A 192 5.54 -9.54 -1.78
CA LEU A 192 5.92 -10.65 -2.64
C LEU A 192 7.44 -10.70 -2.76
N ASP A 193 8.02 -11.88 -2.52
CA ASP A 193 9.43 -12.14 -2.80
C ASP A 193 9.66 -12.56 -4.26
N ASP A 194 10.93 -12.56 -4.66
CA ASP A 194 11.34 -12.94 -6.02
C ASP A 194 11.22 -14.46 -6.28
N SER A 195 10.68 -15.26 -5.34
CA SER A 195 10.95 -16.71 -5.25
C SER A 195 9.82 -17.67 -5.60
N GLY A 196 8.56 -17.26 -5.76
CA GLY A 196 7.51 -18.24 -6.10
C GLY A 196 6.06 -17.79 -6.06
N THR A 197 5.15 -18.77 -6.18
CA THR A 197 3.69 -18.60 -6.27
C THR A 197 3.13 -17.75 -5.12
N PHE A 198 2.14 -16.92 -5.41
CA PHE A 198 1.52 -15.98 -4.43
C PHE A 198 1.15 -16.63 -3.09
N ALA A 199 0.68 -17.89 -3.10
CA ALA A 199 0.30 -18.61 -1.90
C ALA A 199 1.51 -19.12 -1.08
N GLY A 200 2.69 -19.33 -1.68
CA GLY A 200 3.92 -19.66 -0.94
C GLY A 200 4.41 -18.49 -0.11
N GLY A 201 4.42 -17.29 -0.70
CA GLY A 201 4.69 -16.04 0.02
C GLY A 201 3.67 -15.80 1.14
N ALA A 202 2.37 -15.90 0.84
CA ALA A 202 1.32 -15.72 1.85
C ALA A 202 1.45 -16.69 3.04
N ALA A 203 1.78 -17.96 2.82
CA ALA A 203 1.95 -18.94 3.91
C ALA A 203 3.12 -18.57 4.83
N LYS A 204 4.25 -18.13 4.26
CA LYS A 204 5.42 -17.67 5.02
C LYS A 204 5.09 -16.44 5.86
N GLU A 205 4.43 -15.45 5.25
CA GLU A 205 4.03 -14.20 5.89
C GLU A 205 3.03 -14.45 7.04
N ILE A 206 2.09 -15.39 6.89
CA ILE A 206 1.20 -15.80 7.99
C ILE A 206 2.00 -16.34 9.17
N GLN A 207 2.99 -17.21 8.91
CA GLN A 207 3.81 -17.81 9.96
C GLN A 207 4.65 -16.74 10.69
N GLU A 208 5.21 -15.77 9.96
CA GLU A 208 6.01 -14.67 10.51
C GLU A 208 5.16 -13.68 11.33
N GLU A 209 4.01 -13.25 10.79
CA GLU A 209 3.17 -12.24 11.44
C GLU A 209 2.25 -12.81 12.54
N THR A 210 1.87 -14.10 12.50
CA THR A 210 0.89 -14.66 13.45
C THR A 210 1.44 -15.82 14.28
N GLY A 211 2.52 -16.45 13.83
CA GLY A 211 3.02 -17.68 14.43
C GLY A 211 2.22 -18.94 14.06
N LEU A 212 1.20 -18.84 13.20
CA LEU A 212 0.41 -19.98 12.74
C LEU A 212 1.04 -20.65 11.53
N SER A 213 1.17 -21.98 11.59
CA SER A 213 1.63 -22.76 10.44
C SER A 213 0.48 -23.03 9.49
N VAL A 214 0.60 -22.54 8.26
CA VAL A 214 -0.38 -22.71 7.19
C VAL A 214 0.30 -23.35 5.98
N GLN A 215 -0.28 -24.43 5.47
CA GLN A 215 0.15 -25.04 4.22
C GLN A 215 -0.45 -24.29 3.04
N HIS A 216 0.28 -24.24 1.92
CA HIS A 216 -0.19 -23.61 0.68
C HIS A 216 -1.58 -24.12 0.23
N SER A 217 -1.89 -25.41 0.44
CA SER A 217 -3.18 -26.00 0.09
C SER A 217 -4.35 -25.53 0.98
N GLU A 218 -4.07 -24.89 2.11
CA GLU A 218 -5.08 -24.31 3.01
C GLU A 218 -5.45 -22.87 2.62
N LEU A 219 -4.81 -22.32 1.59
CA LEU A 219 -5.04 -20.95 1.12
C LEU A 219 -5.94 -20.93 -0.12
N ILE A 220 -7.02 -20.16 -0.04
CA ILE A 220 -7.92 -19.88 -1.17
C ILE A 220 -7.64 -18.48 -1.68
N ASP A 221 -7.22 -18.33 -2.93
CA ASP A 221 -7.08 -17.02 -3.59
C ASP A 221 -8.47 -16.48 -3.95
N MET A 222 -9.03 -15.65 -3.07
CA MET A 222 -10.36 -15.08 -3.25
C MET A 222 -10.41 -14.13 -4.44
N THR A 223 -9.33 -13.41 -4.72
CA THR A 223 -9.23 -12.50 -5.86
C THR A 223 -9.27 -13.25 -7.19
N ALA A 224 -8.51 -14.33 -7.32
CA ALA A 224 -8.54 -15.16 -8.51
C ALA A 224 -9.88 -15.90 -8.66
N LEU A 225 -10.45 -16.38 -7.55
CA LEU A 225 -11.75 -17.05 -7.56
C LEU A 225 -12.88 -16.12 -8.00
N ALA A 226 -12.87 -14.87 -7.51
CA ALA A 226 -13.85 -13.85 -7.91
C ALA A 226 -13.71 -13.43 -9.37
N LEU A 227 -12.51 -13.43 -9.96
CA LEU A 227 -12.31 -13.09 -11.38
C LEU A 227 -12.71 -14.24 -12.32
N GLN A 228 -12.55 -15.50 -11.91
CA GLN A 228 -13.00 -16.65 -12.71
C GLN A 228 -14.52 -16.65 -12.96
N THR A 229 -15.29 -15.97 -12.10
CA THR A 229 -16.75 -15.84 -12.25
C THR A 229 -17.12 -14.92 -13.41
N GLU A 230 -16.21 -14.03 -13.82
CA GLU A 230 -16.39 -13.10 -14.93
C GLU A 230 -15.86 -13.69 -16.26
N SER A 231 -14.99 -14.70 -16.18
CA SER A 231 -14.20 -15.23 -17.31
C SER A 231 -14.95 -16.09 -18.33
N GLU A 232 -16.26 -16.36 -18.19
CA GLU A 232 -17.04 -17.03 -19.26
C GLU A 232 -17.25 -16.13 -20.51
N SER A 233 -16.70 -14.91 -20.52
CA SER A 233 -16.81 -13.94 -21.62
C SER A 233 -15.50 -13.18 -21.92
N GLU A 234 -14.35 -13.83 -21.81
CA GLU A 234 -13.05 -13.22 -22.16
C GLU A 234 -12.86 -13.14 -23.69
N SER A 235 -13.21 -11.98 -24.27
CA SER A 235 -12.66 -11.56 -25.56
C SER A 235 -11.16 -11.27 -25.44
N GLN A 236 -10.38 -11.60 -26.46
CA GLN A 236 -8.92 -11.38 -26.54
C GLN A 236 -8.49 -9.90 -26.53
N ASP A 237 -9.44 -8.98 -26.36
CA ASP A 237 -9.31 -7.54 -26.57
C ASP A 237 -9.26 -6.72 -25.27
N LYS A 238 -9.19 -7.38 -24.09
CA LYS A 238 -9.24 -6.72 -22.78
C LYS A 238 -7.85 -6.50 -22.17
N GLU A 239 -7.76 -5.46 -21.35
CA GLU A 239 -6.56 -5.21 -20.53
C GLU A 239 -6.26 -6.40 -19.62
N VAL A 240 -4.98 -6.74 -19.47
CA VAL A 240 -4.53 -7.86 -18.63
C VAL A 240 -3.82 -7.29 -17.40
N LEU A 241 -4.56 -7.22 -16.29
CA LEU A 241 -4.08 -6.79 -14.98
C LEU A 241 -3.80 -7.99 -14.07
N GLN A 242 -3.08 -7.76 -12.97
CA GLN A 242 -2.91 -8.76 -11.92
C GLN A 242 -4.25 -9.10 -11.27
N LYS A 243 -4.45 -10.38 -10.92
CA LYS A 243 -5.64 -10.89 -10.22
C LYS A 243 -5.61 -10.47 -8.75
N ALA A 244 -5.94 -9.23 -8.49
CA ALA A 244 -5.65 -8.57 -7.22
C ALA A 244 -6.52 -7.32 -7.03
N VAL A 245 -6.61 -6.83 -5.79
CA VAL A 245 -7.16 -5.50 -5.52
C VAL A 245 -6.07 -4.43 -5.61
N TYR A 246 -6.43 -3.25 -6.10
CA TYR A 246 -5.52 -2.10 -6.21
C TYR A 246 -5.95 -1.03 -5.20
N PRO A 247 -5.24 -0.86 -4.08
CA PRO A 247 -5.69 0.03 -2.99
C PRO A 247 -5.62 1.51 -3.36
N SER A 248 -4.73 1.90 -4.29
CA SER A 248 -4.53 3.30 -4.69
C SER A 248 -4.03 3.43 -6.13
N ALA A 249 -4.82 2.91 -7.08
CA ALA A 249 -4.47 2.85 -8.51
C ALA A 249 -4.17 4.22 -9.16
N GLY A 250 -4.55 5.34 -8.53
CA GLY A 250 -4.25 6.69 -9.00
C GLY A 250 -2.80 7.16 -8.77
N GLY A 251 -2.00 6.44 -7.98
CA GLY A 251 -0.64 6.86 -7.64
C GLY A 251 0.34 5.76 -7.25
N SER A 252 -0.11 4.52 -7.06
CA SER A 252 0.73 3.37 -6.70
C SER A 252 0.51 2.23 -7.69
N ASP A 253 1.56 1.47 -8.00
CA ASP A 253 1.46 0.21 -8.76
C ASP A 253 1.07 -0.99 -7.88
N GLU A 254 0.95 -0.78 -6.57
CA GLU A 254 0.63 -1.84 -5.60
C GLU A 254 -0.65 -2.58 -5.99
N PHE A 255 -0.53 -3.90 -6.02
CA PHE A 255 -1.62 -4.83 -6.19
C PHE A 255 -1.52 -5.89 -5.10
N ILE A 256 -2.68 -6.30 -4.58
CA ILE A 256 -2.79 -7.19 -3.42
C ILE A 256 -3.75 -8.34 -3.75
N PRO A 257 -3.26 -9.54 -4.10
CA PRO A 257 -4.08 -10.74 -4.06
C PRO A 257 -4.52 -11.02 -2.62
N LEU A 258 -5.78 -11.41 -2.45
CA LEU A 258 -6.38 -11.61 -1.13
C LEU A 258 -6.67 -13.09 -0.92
N PHE A 259 -6.02 -13.67 0.07
CA PHE A 259 -6.15 -15.07 0.44
C PHE A 259 -7.08 -15.25 1.63
N LEU A 260 -7.83 -16.34 1.63
CA LEU A 260 -8.58 -16.83 2.77
C LEU A 260 -7.87 -18.06 3.34
N CYS A 261 -7.71 -18.08 4.67
CA CYS A 261 -7.37 -19.28 5.42
C CYS A 261 -8.39 -19.46 6.55
N GLN A 262 -8.96 -20.65 6.66
CA GLN A 262 -9.86 -21.01 7.75
C GLN A 262 -9.21 -22.12 8.60
N LYS A 263 -8.97 -21.84 9.88
CA LYS A 263 -8.40 -22.81 10.83
C LYS A 263 -9.43 -23.21 11.87
N ARG A 264 -9.45 -24.51 12.20
CA ARG A 264 -10.16 -25.03 13.37
C ARG A 264 -9.16 -25.29 14.48
N MET A 265 -9.43 -24.78 15.69
CA MET A 265 -8.55 -24.96 16.84
C MET A 265 -9.29 -24.75 18.18
N PRO A 266 -8.73 -25.20 19.31
CA PRO A 266 -9.35 -25.01 20.63
C PRO A 266 -9.55 -23.54 20.97
N ARG A 267 -10.67 -23.21 21.61
CA ARG A 267 -11.02 -21.84 22.03
C ARG A 267 -9.92 -21.20 22.89
N SER A 268 -9.32 -21.98 23.79
CA SER A 268 -8.21 -21.53 24.63
C SER A 268 -6.97 -21.12 23.82
N GLU A 269 -6.70 -21.77 22.69
CA GLU A 269 -5.59 -21.39 21.81
C GLU A 269 -5.92 -20.13 21.01
N ILE A 270 -7.18 -19.96 20.57
CA ILE A 270 -7.65 -18.71 19.93
C ILE A 270 -7.48 -17.53 20.89
N GLU A 271 -7.93 -17.69 22.13
CA GLU A 271 -7.83 -16.67 23.18
C GLU A 271 -6.36 -16.32 23.49
N ALA A 272 -5.48 -17.32 23.47
CA ALA A 272 -4.04 -17.12 23.70
C ALA A 272 -3.34 -16.30 22.60
N LEU A 273 -3.93 -16.16 21.40
CA LEU A 273 -3.40 -15.29 20.35
C LEU A 273 -3.63 -13.80 20.63
N GLN A 274 -4.62 -13.44 21.44
CA GLN A 274 -4.95 -12.05 21.71
C GLN A 274 -3.78 -11.29 22.34
N GLY A 275 -3.35 -10.19 21.71
CA GLY A 275 -2.26 -9.36 22.22
C GLY A 275 -0.87 -9.98 22.08
N LYS A 276 -0.73 -11.14 21.43
CA LYS A 276 0.56 -11.77 21.17
C LYS A 276 1.43 -10.85 20.31
N LEU A 277 2.69 -10.72 20.68
CA LEU A 277 3.67 -9.91 19.97
C LEU A 277 4.42 -10.78 18.95
N THR A 278 4.46 -10.35 17.71
CA THR A 278 4.96 -11.11 16.55
C THR A 278 5.75 -10.21 15.58
N GLY A 279 6.18 -10.76 14.44
CA GLY A 279 7.03 -10.07 13.45
C GLY A 279 8.52 -10.04 13.82
N GLU A 280 9.36 -9.60 12.89
CA GLU A 280 10.80 -9.43 13.13
C GLU A 280 11.09 -8.16 13.93
N ARG A 281 10.86 -8.23 15.25
CA ARG A 281 10.94 -7.06 16.14
C ARG A 281 12.31 -6.38 16.16
N ASP A 282 13.37 -7.16 16.00
CA ASP A 282 14.75 -6.66 15.93
C ASP A 282 15.03 -5.92 14.62
N HIS A 283 14.21 -6.14 13.58
CA HIS A 283 14.26 -5.45 12.29
C HIS A 283 13.22 -4.32 12.16
N GLY A 284 12.52 -3.98 13.26
CA GLY A 284 11.62 -2.83 13.32
C GLY A 284 10.14 -3.17 13.10
N GLU A 285 9.81 -4.44 12.88
CA GLU A 285 8.43 -4.90 12.73
C GLU A 285 7.79 -5.14 14.10
N LYS A 286 6.96 -4.19 14.53
CA LYS A 286 6.29 -4.24 15.83
C LYS A 286 4.83 -4.60 15.62
N ILE A 287 4.56 -5.90 15.60
CA ILE A 287 3.23 -6.45 15.32
C ILE A 287 2.60 -6.96 16.62
N THR A 288 1.34 -6.60 16.84
CA THR A 288 0.50 -7.15 17.92
C THR A 288 -0.75 -7.77 17.31
N LEU A 289 -1.05 -9.02 17.66
CA LEU A 289 -2.27 -9.68 17.21
C LEU A 289 -3.50 -9.12 17.92
N LYS A 290 -4.57 -8.91 17.16
CA LYS A 290 -5.90 -8.53 17.63
C LYS A 290 -6.93 -9.49 17.05
N ILE A 291 -7.55 -10.27 17.92
CA ILE A 291 -8.57 -11.25 17.59
C ILE A 291 -9.94 -10.59 17.79
N VAL A 292 -10.78 -10.63 16.77
CA VAL A 292 -12.12 -9.99 16.80
C VAL A 292 -13.18 -10.97 16.34
N PRO A 293 -14.44 -10.88 16.82
CA PRO A 293 -15.53 -11.64 16.23
C PRO A 293 -15.62 -11.33 14.73
N LEU A 294 -15.80 -12.36 13.90
CA LEU A 294 -15.76 -12.23 12.44
C LEU A 294 -16.78 -11.19 11.94
N GLU A 295 -17.96 -11.13 12.54
CA GLU A 295 -19.02 -10.16 12.22
C GLU A 295 -18.64 -8.70 12.48
N ASN A 296 -17.61 -8.45 13.29
CA ASN A 296 -17.10 -7.12 13.62
C ASN A 296 -15.85 -6.75 12.83
N LEU A 297 -15.28 -7.67 12.03
CA LEU A 297 -14.06 -7.44 11.26
C LEU A 297 -14.10 -6.14 10.45
N TRP A 298 -15.17 -5.91 9.70
CA TRP A 298 -15.33 -4.73 8.85
C TRP A 298 -15.42 -3.41 9.64
N LYS A 299 -15.87 -3.44 10.90
CA LYS A 299 -15.90 -2.26 11.78
C LYS A 299 -14.52 -1.99 12.37
N GLU A 300 -13.85 -3.04 12.81
CA GLU A 300 -12.55 -2.98 13.47
C GLU A 300 -11.42 -2.62 12.48
N GLY A 301 -11.52 -3.10 11.24
CA GLY A 301 -10.59 -2.83 10.15
C GLY A 301 -11.08 -1.79 9.14
N ILE A 302 -12.07 -0.97 9.49
CA ILE A 302 -12.73 -0.03 8.55
C ILE A 302 -11.78 0.95 7.84
N ARG A 303 -10.63 1.23 8.45
CA ARG A 303 -9.62 2.15 7.89
C ARG A 303 -8.69 1.47 6.89
N ASP A 304 -8.69 0.15 6.85
CA ASP A 304 -7.80 -0.63 6.00
C ASP A 304 -8.54 -1.15 4.76
N GLY A 305 -8.13 -0.65 3.59
CA GLY A 305 -8.78 -0.98 2.33
C GLY A 305 -8.75 -2.47 1.99
N LYS A 306 -7.62 -3.15 2.24
CA LYS A 306 -7.50 -4.60 1.96
C LYS A 306 -8.35 -5.44 2.92
N THR A 307 -8.51 -5.02 4.18
CA THR A 307 -9.44 -5.68 5.12
C THR A 307 -10.88 -5.61 4.61
N LEU A 308 -11.35 -4.43 4.20
CA LEU A 308 -12.70 -4.26 3.67
C LEU A 308 -12.90 -5.03 2.35
N ALA A 309 -11.91 -5.02 1.47
CA ALA A 309 -11.95 -5.79 0.23
C ALA A 309 -12.00 -7.31 0.51
N ALA A 310 -11.18 -7.82 1.43
CA ALA A 310 -11.18 -9.23 1.79
C ALA A 310 -12.50 -9.66 2.43
N TRP A 311 -13.07 -8.81 3.30
CA TRP A 311 -14.39 -9.03 3.87
C TRP A 311 -15.49 -9.09 2.80
N ALA A 312 -15.48 -8.16 1.84
CA ALA A 312 -16.44 -8.13 0.76
C ALA A 312 -16.33 -9.37 -0.15
N LEU A 313 -15.11 -9.76 -0.51
CA LEU A 313 -14.86 -10.98 -1.29
C LEU A 313 -15.33 -12.22 -0.54
N TYR A 314 -15.00 -12.36 0.74
CA TYR A 314 -15.45 -13.46 1.58
C TYR A 314 -16.99 -13.56 1.60
N LYS A 315 -17.68 -12.43 1.84
CA LYS A 315 -19.14 -12.40 1.84
C LYS A 315 -19.76 -12.71 0.48
N GLY A 316 -19.23 -12.15 -0.60
CA GLY A 316 -19.72 -12.40 -1.95
C GLY A 316 -19.55 -13.86 -2.38
N LEU A 317 -18.34 -14.40 -2.20
CA LEU A 317 -18.03 -15.79 -2.54
C LEU A 317 -18.82 -16.78 -1.69
N GLN A 318 -19.03 -16.50 -0.40
CA GLN A 318 -19.87 -17.31 0.49
C GLN A 318 -21.33 -17.28 0.02
N GLN A 319 -21.86 -16.11 -0.34
CA GLN A 319 -23.23 -15.97 -0.85
C GLN A 319 -23.45 -16.73 -2.16
N GLU A 320 -22.41 -16.85 -2.99
CA GLU A 320 -22.41 -17.64 -4.22
C GLU A 320 -22.11 -19.15 -3.99
N GLY A 321 -21.83 -19.58 -2.75
CA GLY A 321 -21.51 -20.97 -2.43
C GLY A 321 -20.17 -21.46 -2.99
N LYS A 322 -19.22 -20.55 -3.19
CA LYS A 322 -17.89 -20.85 -3.76
C LYS A 322 -16.81 -21.13 -2.71
N ILE A 323 -17.08 -20.81 -1.45
CA ILE A 323 -16.23 -21.04 -0.27
C ILE A 323 -17.07 -21.41 0.94
#